data_AF-A0ABD1QC04-F1
#
_entry.id   AF-A0ABD1QC04-F1
#
_cell.length_a   1.000
_cell.length_b   1.000
_cell.length_c   1.000
_cell.angle_alpha   90.00
_cell.angle_beta   90.00
_cell.angle_gamma   90.00
#
_symmetry.space_group_name_H-M   'P 1'
#
loop_
_entity.id
_entity.type
_entity.pdbx_description
1 polymer ?
#
loop_
_entity_poly.entity_id
_entity_poly.type
_entity_poly.pdbx_seq_one_letter_code
_entity_poly.pdbx_strand_id
1 'polypeptide(L)'
;MAIMFVVLCGFSFYLGGIFCSEKDRYITKYITKAVETAKQTAAGPLQIKAVTFPECGIDYQDYTPCTDPRRWKKYSLHRLTFMERHCPPVFEKKECLVPPPDGYKLPIRWPKSRDECWYRNVPYDWINKQKSNQHWLRKEGEKFLFPGGGTMFPNGVSEYVDSMQDLIPGMKDGTIRTAIDTGCGVASWGGDLLDRGILTISLAPRDNHEAQVQFALERGIPAILGIISTQRLPFPSNSFDMAHCSRCLIPWTEYGAIYLLEVQRILRPGGFWVLSGPPVNYENHWRGWNTTIEEQRSDYEKLQELLTSMCFKLYKKKEDIAVWQKLSDNSCYKKLVTPDIYPAKCDDGTEPDSAWYTPLRPCVVVPNPKYKKVALKSILKWPQRLHSAPERVSDVRGGSDGAFKHDNSKWKTRVKHYKKLVPAIGTDKIRNVMDMNTMYGGFAAALIDYPLWVMNVVSSYAANTLAVVYDRGLIGTYHDWCEAFSTYPRTYDLLHIDGHFTAESHRCEMKHVLLEMDRILRPNGYAIIRESSYFVDGIATIAKGMKWSCRKEDTEYGVEKEKILICQKKLWYSSKQSSR
;
A
#
# COMPACT_ATOMS: atom_id res chain seq x y z
N MET A 1 59.44 3.08 6.82
CA MET A 1 58.02 2.69 6.94
C MET A 1 57.20 2.83 5.65
N ALA A 2 57.74 3.28 4.51
CA ALA A 2 56.99 3.32 3.24
C ALA A 2 57.10 2.01 2.43
N ILE A 3 58.23 1.30 2.50
CA ILE A 3 58.48 0.09 1.69
C ILE A 3 57.64 -1.11 2.18
N MET A 4 57.37 -1.23 3.48
CA MET A 4 56.51 -2.30 4.02
C MET A 4 55.05 -2.18 3.57
N PHE A 5 54.53 -0.95 3.38
CA PHE A 5 53.14 -0.73 2.97
C PHE A 5 52.91 -1.11 1.51
N VAL A 6 53.87 -0.84 0.62
CA VAL A 6 53.79 -1.21 -0.80
C VAL A 6 53.86 -2.73 -0.99
N VAL A 7 54.69 -3.43 -0.20
CA VAL A 7 54.80 -4.90 -0.26
C VAL A 7 53.53 -5.58 0.27
N LEU A 8 52.91 -5.06 1.33
CA LEU A 8 51.63 -5.57 1.87
C LEU A 8 50.44 -5.35 0.91
N CYS A 9 50.39 -4.20 0.23
CA CYS A 9 49.37 -3.93 -0.79
C CYS A 9 49.58 -4.80 -2.05
N GLY A 10 50.82 -5.02 -2.48
CA GLY A 10 51.15 -5.90 -3.61
C GLY A 10 50.78 -7.37 -3.35
N PHE A 11 51.06 -7.88 -2.15
CA PHE A 11 50.68 -9.25 -1.76
C PHE A 11 49.16 -9.43 -1.65
N SER A 12 48.44 -8.42 -1.16
CA SER A 12 46.96 -8.46 -1.07
C SER A 12 46.31 -8.45 -2.46
N PHE A 13 46.88 -7.73 -3.43
CA PHE A 13 46.39 -7.71 -4.80
C PHE A 13 46.62 -9.05 -5.53
N TYR A 14 47.79 -9.67 -5.32
CA TYR A 14 48.12 -10.95 -5.96
C TYR A 14 47.34 -12.13 -5.37
N LEU A 15 47.13 -12.16 -4.05
CA LEU A 15 46.26 -13.15 -3.40
C LEU A 15 44.78 -12.96 -3.75
N GLY A 16 44.31 -11.71 -3.88
CA GLY A 16 42.96 -11.39 -4.33
C GLY A 16 42.68 -11.85 -5.78
N GLY A 17 43.67 -11.75 -6.66
CA GLY A 17 43.56 -12.24 -8.05
C GLY A 17 43.49 -13.76 -8.17
N ILE A 18 44.27 -14.49 -7.35
CA ILE A 18 44.25 -15.96 -7.33
C ILE A 18 42.94 -16.49 -6.73
N PHE A 19 42.43 -15.88 -5.66
CA PHE A 19 41.14 -16.25 -5.06
C PHE A 19 39.94 -15.92 -5.95
N CYS A 20 39.98 -14.83 -6.73
CA CYS A 20 38.92 -14.54 -7.71
C CYS A 20 38.94 -15.52 -8.87
N SER A 21 40.12 -15.86 -9.41
CA SER A 21 40.27 -16.80 -10.53
C SER A 21 39.81 -18.23 -10.16
N GLU A 22 40.13 -18.71 -8.95
CA GLU A 22 39.61 -20.00 -8.49
C GLU A 22 38.10 -19.97 -8.27
N LYS A 23 37.56 -18.89 -7.68
CA LYS A 23 36.11 -18.73 -7.48
C LYS A 23 35.36 -18.70 -8.81
N ASP A 24 35.90 -18.03 -9.83
CA ASP A 24 35.32 -18.00 -11.18
C ASP A 24 35.41 -19.36 -11.87
N ARG A 25 36.48 -20.15 -11.63
CA ARG A 25 36.59 -21.52 -12.13
C ARG A 25 35.57 -22.46 -11.46
N TYR A 26 35.34 -22.31 -10.15
CA TYR A 26 34.29 -23.06 -9.42
C TYR A 26 32.88 -22.65 -9.85
N ILE A 27 32.62 -21.36 -10.05
CA ILE A 27 31.35 -20.83 -10.57
C ILE A 27 31.12 -21.34 -11.99
N THR A 28 32.13 -21.29 -12.86
CA THR A 28 32.01 -21.77 -14.24
C THR A 28 31.74 -23.27 -14.30
N LYS A 29 32.37 -24.07 -13.41
CA LYS A 29 32.14 -25.52 -13.30
C LYS A 29 30.76 -25.85 -12.71
N TYR A 30 30.26 -25.05 -11.77
CA TYR A 30 28.87 -25.14 -11.28
C TYR A 30 27.85 -24.73 -12.34
N ILE A 31 28.14 -23.70 -13.14
CA ILE A 31 27.30 -23.27 -14.26
C ILE A 31 27.30 -24.32 -15.36
N THR A 32 28.44 -24.91 -15.74
CA THR A 32 28.46 -25.99 -16.73
C THR A 32 27.73 -27.24 -16.23
N LYS A 33 27.88 -27.59 -14.94
CA LYS A 33 27.12 -28.70 -14.34
C LYS A 33 25.62 -28.38 -14.25
N ALA A 34 25.23 -27.14 -13.98
CA ALA A 34 23.83 -26.68 -14.00
C ALA A 34 23.24 -26.66 -15.42
N VAL A 35 24.05 -26.32 -16.43
CA VAL A 35 23.66 -26.30 -17.85
C VAL A 35 23.59 -27.72 -18.43
N GLU A 36 24.45 -28.65 -18.02
CA GLU A 36 24.36 -30.07 -18.42
C GLU A 36 23.20 -30.81 -17.74
N THR A 37 22.83 -30.41 -16.51
CA THR A 37 21.63 -30.96 -15.84
C THR A 37 20.33 -30.35 -16.38
N ALA A 38 20.40 -29.29 -17.19
CA ALA A 38 19.27 -28.69 -17.91
C ALA A 38 19.04 -29.30 -19.31
N LYS A 39 19.50 -30.54 -19.55
CA LYS A 39 18.92 -31.37 -20.62
C LYS A 39 17.51 -31.77 -20.21
N GLN A 40 16.55 -31.01 -20.75
CA GLN A 40 15.12 -31.28 -20.90
C GLN A 40 14.69 -32.69 -20.51
N THR A 41 14.36 -32.87 -19.23
CA THR A 41 13.28 -33.76 -18.83
C THR A 41 12.04 -32.87 -18.75
N ALA A 42 11.00 -33.22 -19.50
CA ALA A 42 9.71 -32.55 -19.41
C ALA A 42 9.20 -32.70 -17.97
N ALA A 43 9.41 -31.67 -17.14
CA ALA A 43 8.93 -31.68 -15.77
C ALA A 43 7.40 -31.71 -15.81
N GLY A 44 6.82 -32.82 -15.34
CA GLY A 44 5.37 -32.94 -15.17
C GLY A 44 4.82 -31.88 -14.20
N PRO A 45 3.50 -31.74 -14.10
CA PRO A 45 2.87 -30.79 -13.19
C PRO A 45 3.35 -30.99 -11.74
N LEU A 46 3.54 -29.90 -10.99
CA LEU A 46 3.92 -29.94 -9.59
C LEU A 46 2.89 -30.76 -8.79
N GLN A 47 3.32 -31.91 -8.28
CA GLN A 47 2.49 -32.77 -7.46
C GLN A 47 2.60 -32.35 -6.00
N ILE A 48 1.51 -31.82 -5.43
CA ILE A 48 1.40 -31.48 -4.00
C ILE A 48 0.49 -32.51 -3.34
N LYS A 49 0.87 -33.02 -2.17
CA LYS A 49 0.01 -33.90 -1.38
C LYS A 49 -1.23 -33.13 -0.93
N ALA A 50 -2.38 -33.82 -0.91
CA ALA A 50 -3.59 -33.23 -0.35
C ALA A 50 -3.33 -32.75 1.08
N VAL A 51 -3.66 -31.48 1.33
CA VAL A 51 -3.49 -30.82 2.63
C VAL A 51 -4.85 -30.38 3.13
N THR A 52 -5.05 -30.40 4.44
CA THR A 52 -6.22 -29.82 5.11
C THR A 52 -5.70 -28.86 6.17
N PHE A 53 -6.24 -27.65 6.21
CA PHE A 53 -5.86 -26.65 7.20
C PHE A 53 -6.85 -26.65 8.37
N PRO A 54 -6.38 -26.70 9.62
CA PRO A 54 -7.24 -26.54 10.79
C PRO A 54 -7.84 -25.13 10.85
N GLU A 55 -8.87 -24.98 11.67
CA GLU A 55 -9.48 -23.67 11.96
C GLU A 55 -8.64 -22.95 13.01
N CYS A 56 -8.32 -21.67 12.78
CA CYS A 56 -7.74 -20.85 13.84
C CYS A 56 -8.79 -20.64 14.95
N GLY A 57 -8.33 -20.35 16.18
CA GLY A 57 -9.24 -19.94 17.25
C GLY A 57 -10.00 -18.66 16.90
N ILE A 58 -11.18 -18.46 17.48
CA ILE A 58 -12.03 -17.28 17.21
C ILE A 58 -11.32 -15.96 17.53
N ASP A 59 -10.39 -15.96 18.50
CA ASP A 59 -9.54 -14.81 18.85
C ASP A 59 -8.59 -14.35 17.73
N TYR A 60 -8.54 -15.08 16.61
CA TYR A 60 -7.80 -14.72 15.40
C TYR A 60 -8.70 -14.10 14.33
N GLN A 61 -10.01 -13.89 14.58
CA GLN A 61 -10.94 -13.35 13.58
C GLN A 61 -10.44 -12.03 12.94
N ASP A 62 -9.75 -11.18 13.70
CA ASP A 62 -9.18 -9.91 13.24
C ASP A 62 -7.64 -9.94 13.21
N TYR A 63 -7.06 -11.13 13.01
CA TYR A 63 -5.62 -11.34 13.03
C TYR A 63 -4.89 -10.64 11.89
N THR A 64 -3.97 -9.75 12.26
CA THR A 64 -3.07 -9.04 11.36
C THR A 64 -1.63 -9.41 11.74
N PRO A 65 -1.05 -10.47 11.13
CA PRO A 65 0.14 -11.13 11.68
C PRO A 65 1.31 -10.20 11.99
N CYS A 66 1.56 -9.24 11.09
CA CYS A 66 2.67 -8.31 11.23
C CYS A 66 2.35 -7.05 12.03
N THR A 67 1.10 -6.83 12.44
CA THR A 67 0.72 -5.70 13.31
C THR A 67 -0.03 -6.20 14.53
N ASP A 68 0.24 -7.44 14.95
CA ASP A 68 -0.44 -8.10 16.07
C ASP A 68 -0.06 -7.42 17.40
N PRO A 69 -1.03 -6.86 18.14
CA PRO A 69 -0.78 -6.19 19.41
C PRO A 69 -0.08 -7.06 20.46
N ARG A 70 -0.23 -8.39 20.36
CA ARG A 70 0.46 -9.36 21.24
C ARG A 70 1.99 -9.29 21.10
N ARG A 71 2.51 -8.75 20.00
CA ARG A 71 3.95 -8.60 19.75
C ARG A 71 4.51 -7.25 20.20
N TRP A 72 3.67 -6.24 20.43
CA TRP A 72 4.11 -4.86 20.69
C TRP A 72 5.07 -4.72 21.87
N LYS A 73 4.86 -5.48 22.95
CA LYS A 73 5.72 -5.46 24.15
C LYS A 73 7.19 -5.81 23.87
N LYS A 74 7.49 -6.41 22.71
CA LYS A 74 8.86 -6.78 22.30
C LYS A 74 9.63 -5.61 21.64
N TYR A 75 8.98 -4.48 21.39
CA TYR A 75 9.52 -3.40 20.56
C TYR A 75 9.47 -2.05 21.29
N SER A 76 10.30 -1.11 20.85
CA SER A 76 10.48 0.18 21.50
C SER A 76 9.24 1.09 21.37
N LEU A 77 8.95 1.82 22.45
CA LEU A 77 7.99 2.94 22.45
C LEU A 77 8.54 4.16 21.70
N HIS A 78 9.86 4.28 21.56
CA HIS A 78 10.50 5.39 20.85
C HIS A 78 9.99 5.45 19.41
N ARG A 79 9.54 6.65 19.00
CA ARG A 79 8.94 6.90 17.68
C ARG A 79 7.80 5.96 17.32
N LEU A 80 7.15 5.36 18.32
CA LEU A 80 6.06 4.40 18.13
C LEU A 80 6.45 3.16 17.31
N THR A 81 7.73 2.76 17.38
CA THR A 81 8.27 1.62 16.61
C THR A 81 7.47 0.33 16.85
N PHE A 82 6.93 0.14 18.05
CA PHE A 82 6.07 -1.02 18.35
C PHE A 82 4.80 -1.13 17.50
N MET A 83 4.28 -0.03 16.95
CA MET A 83 3.13 -0.04 16.04
C MET A 83 3.51 -0.27 14.57
N GLU A 84 4.81 -0.34 14.26
CA GLU A 84 5.27 -0.76 12.94
C GLU A 84 4.94 -2.22 12.66
N ARG A 85 5.19 -2.59 11.42
CA ARG A 85 5.13 -3.96 10.94
C ARG A 85 6.26 -4.80 11.54
N HIS A 86 5.88 -5.82 12.29
CA HIS A 86 6.72 -6.82 12.95
C HIS A 86 6.22 -8.24 12.66
N CYS A 87 6.59 -8.78 11.50
CA CYS A 87 6.09 -10.09 11.06
C CYS A 87 6.57 -11.25 11.93
N PRO A 88 5.74 -12.29 12.11
CA PRO A 88 6.19 -13.52 12.75
C PRO A 88 7.23 -14.24 11.87
N PRO A 89 8.29 -14.79 12.47
CA PRO A 89 9.19 -15.71 11.77
C PRO A 89 8.42 -16.97 11.35
N VAL A 90 9.00 -17.74 10.41
CA VAL A 90 8.33 -18.88 9.76
C VAL A 90 7.74 -19.88 10.77
N PHE A 91 8.47 -20.21 11.84
CA PHE A 91 8.01 -21.16 12.86
C PHE A 91 6.86 -20.65 13.76
N GLU A 92 6.59 -19.34 13.76
CA GLU A 92 5.45 -18.74 14.47
C GLU A 92 4.24 -18.50 13.55
N LYS A 93 4.41 -18.68 12.22
CA LYS A 93 3.32 -18.48 11.26
C LYS A 93 2.20 -19.47 11.52
N LYS A 94 0.97 -18.98 11.48
CA LYS A 94 -0.23 -19.80 11.66
C LYS A 94 -0.57 -20.49 10.35
N GLU A 95 -0.56 -21.82 10.37
CA GLU A 95 -1.04 -22.67 9.27
C GLU A 95 -2.48 -23.11 9.52
N CYS A 96 -3.39 -22.14 9.65
CA CYS A 96 -4.81 -22.37 9.90
C CYS A 96 -5.66 -21.35 9.15
N LEU A 97 -6.93 -21.69 8.93
CA LEU A 97 -7.91 -20.79 8.29
C LEU A 97 -8.50 -19.84 9.34
N VAL A 98 -8.42 -18.53 9.09
CA VAL A 98 -8.94 -17.51 10.00
C VAL A 98 -10.48 -17.47 9.90
N PRO A 99 -11.22 -17.75 10.99
CA PRO A 99 -12.68 -17.73 10.96
C PRO A 99 -13.22 -16.30 10.82
N PRO A 100 -14.38 -16.11 10.18
CA PRO A 100 -15.13 -14.86 10.30
C PRO A 100 -15.74 -14.71 11.71
N PRO A 101 -16.10 -13.49 12.14
CA PRO A 101 -16.78 -13.28 13.41
C PRO A 101 -18.16 -13.94 13.46
N ASP A 102 -18.63 -14.22 14.67
CA ASP A 102 -19.95 -14.84 14.89
C ASP A 102 -21.08 -13.95 14.37
N GLY A 103 -21.87 -14.49 13.45
CA GLY A 103 -22.94 -13.77 12.77
C GLY A 103 -22.47 -12.89 11.61
N TYR A 104 -21.25 -13.09 11.10
CA TYR A 104 -20.77 -12.43 9.89
C TYR A 104 -21.76 -12.53 8.73
N LYS A 105 -21.98 -11.41 8.04
CA LYS A 105 -22.82 -11.28 6.86
C LYS A 105 -21.96 -10.86 5.67
N LEU A 106 -22.43 -11.17 4.47
CA LEU A 106 -21.80 -10.62 3.27
C LEU A 106 -21.87 -9.07 3.32
N PRO A 107 -20.80 -8.37 2.92
CA PRO A 107 -20.76 -6.91 2.93
C PRO A 107 -21.95 -6.29 2.19
N ILE A 108 -22.41 -5.14 2.68
CA ILE A 108 -23.39 -4.32 1.98
C ILE A 108 -22.81 -3.95 0.61
N ARG A 109 -23.64 -3.87 -0.43
CA ARG A 109 -23.17 -3.59 -1.80
C ARG A 109 -22.88 -2.11 -2.00
N TRP A 110 -21.87 -1.83 -2.82
CA TRP A 110 -21.54 -0.46 -3.25
C TRP A 110 -22.68 0.10 -4.12
N PRO A 111 -23.04 1.40 -4.02
CA PRO A 111 -22.43 2.47 -3.21
C PRO A 111 -22.91 2.54 -1.77
N LYS A 112 -23.96 1.80 -1.40
CA LYS A 112 -24.58 1.89 -0.08
C LYS A 112 -23.61 1.56 1.06
N SER A 113 -22.66 0.66 0.82
CA SER A 113 -21.61 0.30 1.77
C SER A 113 -20.75 1.48 2.22
N ARG A 114 -20.68 2.56 1.42
CA ARG A 114 -19.95 3.77 1.81
C ARG A 114 -20.50 4.36 3.11
N ASP A 115 -21.81 4.31 3.30
CA ASP A 115 -22.49 5.04 4.39
C ASP A 115 -22.99 4.09 5.49
N GLU A 116 -23.01 2.77 5.25
CA GLU A 116 -23.39 1.76 6.24
C GLU A 116 -22.60 0.45 6.13
N CYS A 117 -22.37 -0.22 7.26
CA CYS A 117 -21.86 -1.60 7.30
C CYS A 117 -22.55 -2.46 8.38
N TRP A 118 -22.38 -3.78 8.32
CA TRP A 118 -22.95 -4.67 9.33
C TRP A 118 -22.17 -4.61 10.63
N TYR A 119 -22.87 -4.42 11.75
CA TYR A 119 -22.27 -4.46 13.09
C TYR A 119 -21.48 -5.76 13.33
N ARG A 120 -22.06 -6.91 12.95
CA ARG A 120 -21.46 -8.22 13.16
C ARG A 120 -20.16 -8.46 12.38
N ASN A 121 -19.89 -7.66 11.34
CA ASN A 121 -18.65 -7.79 10.57
C ASN A 121 -17.47 -7.11 11.26
N VAL A 122 -17.75 -6.15 12.16
CA VAL A 122 -16.76 -5.38 12.93
C VAL A 122 -17.32 -5.14 14.35
N PRO A 123 -17.49 -6.19 15.19
CA PRO A 123 -18.35 -6.16 16.38
C PRO A 123 -17.73 -5.45 17.60
N TYR A 124 -17.32 -4.20 17.42
CA TYR A 124 -16.63 -3.39 18.44
C TYR A 124 -17.52 -2.23 18.91
N ASP A 125 -18.26 -2.42 20.00
CA ASP A 125 -19.15 -1.38 20.57
C ASP A 125 -18.40 -0.21 21.22
N TRP A 126 -17.13 -0.40 21.59
CA TRP A 126 -16.36 0.59 22.34
C TRP A 126 -16.24 1.91 21.56
N ILE A 127 -16.08 1.85 20.23
CA ILE A 127 -15.93 3.03 19.36
C ILE A 127 -17.22 3.86 19.34
N ASN A 128 -18.37 3.19 19.32
CA ASN A 128 -19.68 3.84 19.36
C ASN A 128 -19.92 4.54 20.71
N LYS A 129 -19.37 4.00 21.81
CA LYS A 129 -19.49 4.59 23.15
C LYS A 129 -18.53 5.75 23.39
N GLN A 130 -17.28 5.65 22.95
CA GLN A 130 -16.27 6.67 23.27
C GLN A 130 -16.39 7.95 22.44
N LYS A 131 -16.87 7.89 21.19
CA LYS A 131 -17.03 9.12 20.38
C LYS A 131 -18.39 9.29 19.72
N SER A 132 -19.43 8.84 20.42
CA SER A 132 -20.82 9.19 20.11
C SER A 132 -21.02 10.68 19.82
N ASN A 133 -20.33 11.54 20.57
CA ASN A 133 -20.46 13.01 20.47
C ASN A 133 -19.82 13.60 19.20
N GLN A 134 -19.03 12.83 18.45
CA GLN A 134 -18.35 13.30 17.24
C GLN A 134 -19.08 12.89 15.96
N HIS A 135 -20.20 12.15 16.07
CA HIS A 135 -21.01 11.68 14.94
C HIS A 135 -20.18 11.01 13.82
N TRP A 136 -19.07 10.35 14.17
CA TRP A 136 -18.25 9.59 13.23
C TRP A 136 -18.86 8.25 12.81
N LEU A 137 -19.65 7.66 13.72
CA LEU A 137 -20.25 6.34 13.67
C LEU A 137 -21.49 6.34 14.55
N ARG A 138 -22.59 5.75 14.06
CA ARG A 138 -23.79 5.51 14.86
C ARG A 138 -24.24 4.07 14.65
N LYS A 139 -24.46 3.34 15.74
CA LYS A 139 -25.10 2.01 15.67
C LYS A 139 -26.62 2.16 15.62
N GLU A 140 -27.25 1.58 14.61
CA GLU A 140 -28.71 1.48 14.47
C GLU A 140 -29.09 0.03 14.13
N GLY A 141 -29.74 -0.65 15.09
CA GLY A 141 -30.08 -2.07 14.95
C GLY A 141 -28.84 -2.94 14.69
N GLU A 142 -28.84 -3.62 13.54
CA GLU A 142 -27.74 -4.50 13.11
C GLU A 142 -26.68 -3.79 12.26
N LYS A 143 -26.76 -2.47 12.11
CA LYS A 143 -25.88 -1.69 11.25
C LYS A 143 -25.12 -0.63 12.01
N PHE A 144 -23.96 -0.32 11.46
CA PHE A 144 -23.24 0.91 11.71
C PHE A 144 -23.49 1.88 10.55
N LEU A 145 -23.79 3.13 10.88
CA LEU A 145 -23.96 4.24 9.95
C LEU A 145 -22.79 5.22 10.11
N PHE A 146 -22.33 5.78 9.00
CA PHE A 146 -21.19 6.70 8.93
C PHE A 146 -21.64 8.06 8.39
N PRO A 147 -22.20 8.94 9.23
CA PRO A 147 -22.75 10.21 8.75
C PRO A 147 -21.66 11.24 8.37
N GLY A 148 -20.39 10.85 8.39
CA GLY A 148 -19.27 11.69 7.93
C GLY A 148 -18.83 12.76 8.93
N GLY A 149 -19.36 12.74 10.16
CA GLY A 149 -18.97 13.66 11.23
C GLY A 149 -17.55 13.39 11.75
N GLY A 150 -17.03 14.36 12.48
CA GLY A 150 -15.74 14.28 13.16
C GLY A 150 -15.41 15.60 13.83
N THR A 151 -14.33 15.65 14.61
CA THR A 151 -13.99 16.90 15.33
C THR A 151 -13.68 18.04 14.38
N MET A 152 -13.04 17.75 13.23
CA MET A 152 -12.78 18.73 12.17
C MET A 152 -13.86 18.74 11.08
N PHE A 153 -14.93 17.95 11.24
CA PHE A 153 -16.04 17.83 10.29
C PHE A 153 -17.38 18.04 11.03
N PRO A 154 -17.57 19.16 11.76
CA PRO A 154 -18.76 19.36 12.59
C PRO A 154 -20.06 19.33 11.77
N ASN A 155 -20.00 19.80 10.51
CA ASN A 155 -21.11 19.80 9.57
C ASN A 155 -21.05 18.63 8.55
N GLY A 156 -20.16 17.66 8.78
CA GLY A 156 -19.92 16.53 7.89
C GLY A 156 -18.74 16.74 6.93
N VAL A 157 -18.21 15.61 6.43
CA VAL A 157 -16.98 15.58 5.63
C VAL A 157 -17.13 16.28 4.27
N SER A 158 -18.32 16.27 3.67
CA SER A 158 -18.53 16.87 2.35
C SER A 158 -18.32 18.39 2.34
N GLU A 159 -18.82 19.10 3.36
CA GLU A 159 -18.61 20.56 3.50
C GLU A 159 -17.13 20.91 3.74
N TYR A 160 -16.43 20.08 4.51
CA TYR A 160 -14.99 20.20 4.69
C TYR A 160 -14.24 20.05 3.37
N VAL A 161 -14.58 19.04 2.57
CA VAL A 161 -13.95 18.81 1.27
C VAL A 161 -14.32 19.92 0.27
N ASP A 162 -15.55 20.47 0.32
CA ASP A 162 -15.93 21.64 -0.47
C ASP A 162 -15.05 22.85 -0.15
N SER A 163 -14.84 23.13 1.15
CA SER A 163 -13.90 24.17 1.59
C SER A 163 -12.47 23.91 1.11
N MET A 164 -12.02 22.65 1.09
CA MET A 164 -10.71 22.30 0.50
C MET A 164 -10.65 22.57 -1.00
N GLN A 165 -11.72 22.28 -1.76
CA GLN A 165 -11.73 22.53 -3.20
C GLN A 165 -11.65 24.01 -3.55
N ASP A 166 -12.18 24.89 -2.70
CA ASP A 166 -12.06 26.35 -2.86
C ASP A 166 -10.64 26.84 -2.56
N LEU A 167 -9.96 26.18 -1.62
CA LEU A 167 -8.55 26.41 -1.37
C LEU A 167 -7.70 25.88 -2.52
N ILE A 168 -7.96 24.68 -3.02
CA ILE A 168 -7.18 23.94 -4.01
C ILE A 168 -8.03 23.66 -5.27
N PRO A 169 -8.11 24.59 -6.23
CA PRO A 169 -8.91 24.43 -7.44
C PRO A 169 -8.57 23.17 -8.27
N GLY A 170 -7.33 22.68 -8.17
CA GLY A 170 -6.89 21.44 -8.85
C GLY A 170 -7.62 20.17 -8.41
N MET A 171 -8.43 20.22 -7.34
CA MET A 171 -9.34 19.14 -6.96
C MET A 171 -10.59 19.05 -7.84
N LYS A 172 -10.87 20.05 -8.68
CA LYS A 172 -12.08 20.11 -9.53
C LYS A 172 -11.82 19.68 -10.98
N ASP A 173 -10.56 19.62 -11.43
CA ASP A 173 -10.22 19.52 -12.86
C ASP A 173 -9.35 18.31 -13.25
N GLY A 174 -9.17 17.37 -12.33
CA GLY A 174 -8.34 16.18 -12.53
C GLY A 174 -6.84 16.40 -12.37
N THR A 175 -6.38 17.60 -11.95
CA THR A 175 -4.98 17.82 -11.57
C THR A 175 -4.61 16.97 -10.35
N ILE A 176 -5.41 17.02 -9.29
CA ILE A 176 -5.27 16.11 -8.14
C ILE A 176 -5.99 14.81 -8.46
N ARG A 177 -5.28 13.69 -8.37
CA ARG A 177 -5.87 12.37 -8.60
C ARG A 177 -5.43 11.32 -7.59
N THR A 178 -4.19 11.34 -7.09
CA THR A 178 -3.76 10.43 -6.01
C THR A 178 -3.54 11.20 -4.72
N ALA A 179 -4.08 10.70 -3.60
CA ALA A 179 -3.89 11.30 -2.30
C ALA A 179 -3.53 10.27 -1.22
N ILE A 180 -2.92 10.72 -0.13
CA ILE A 180 -2.69 9.95 1.09
C ILE A 180 -3.28 10.66 2.29
N ASP A 181 -4.00 9.93 3.14
CA ASP A 181 -4.62 10.44 4.37
C ASP A 181 -3.97 9.75 5.57
N THR A 182 -3.20 10.49 6.37
CA THR A 182 -2.51 9.93 7.54
C THR A 182 -3.34 10.14 8.79
N GLY A 183 -3.52 9.07 9.58
CA GLY A 183 -4.43 9.10 10.72
C GLY A 183 -5.91 9.17 10.30
N CYS A 184 -6.26 8.48 9.22
CA CYS A 184 -7.53 8.63 8.49
C CYS A 184 -8.83 8.31 9.25
N GLY A 185 -8.76 7.80 10.49
CA GLY A 185 -9.94 7.32 11.21
C GLY A 185 -10.68 6.26 10.40
N VAL A 186 -11.99 6.43 10.24
CA VAL A 186 -12.86 5.56 9.42
C VAL A 186 -12.80 5.87 7.92
N ALA A 187 -11.84 6.69 7.47
CA ALA A 187 -11.60 7.11 6.08
C ALA A 187 -12.74 7.88 5.42
N SER A 188 -13.52 8.68 6.18
CA SER A 188 -14.60 9.49 5.62
C SER A 188 -14.11 10.48 4.56
N TRP A 189 -12.93 11.08 4.76
CA TRP A 189 -12.32 11.99 3.79
C TRP A 189 -11.96 11.27 2.48
N GLY A 190 -11.28 10.12 2.59
CA GLY A 190 -10.99 9.27 1.43
C GLY A 190 -12.25 8.75 0.73
N GLY A 191 -13.33 8.49 1.48
CA GLY A 191 -14.63 8.08 0.96
C GLY A 191 -15.35 9.17 0.16
N ASP A 192 -15.36 10.41 0.65
CA ASP A 192 -15.95 11.57 -0.05
C ASP A 192 -15.19 11.91 -1.34
N LEU A 193 -13.85 11.80 -1.31
CA LEU A 193 -13.00 12.06 -2.46
C LEU A 193 -13.22 11.12 -3.65
N LEU A 194 -13.80 9.93 -3.44
CA LEU A 194 -14.14 9.01 -4.53
C LEU A 194 -15.15 9.63 -5.51
N ASP A 195 -16.15 10.37 -5.00
CA ASP A 195 -17.16 11.05 -5.82
C ASP A 195 -16.56 12.22 -6.61
N ARG A 196 -15.39 12.71 -6.16
CA ARG A 196 -14.63 13.80 -6.78
C ARG A 196 -13.54 13.28 -7.72
N GLY A 197 -13.50 11.97 -7.97
CA GLY A 197 -12.51 11.34 -8.85
C GLY A 197 -11.09 11.35 -8.30
N ILE A 198 -10.91 11.50 -6.98
CA ILE A 198 -9.61 11.45 -6.30
C ILE A 198 -9.48 10.11 -5.56
N LEU A 199 -8.42 9.37 -5.87
CA LEU A 199 -8.14 8.06 -5.30
C LEU A 199 -7.17 8.20 -4.13
N THR A 200 -7.68 7.94 -2.92
CA THR A 200 -6.95 8.14 -1.68
C THR A 200 -6.52 6.83 -1.06
N ILE A 201 -5.26 6.71 -0.63
CA ILE A 201 -4.84 5.68 0.32
C ILE A 201 -5.03 6.23 1.73
N SER A 202 -5.94 5.61 2.48
CA SER A 202 -6.16 5.93 3.89
C SER A 202 -5.21 5.11 4.77
N LEU A 203 -4.37 5.76 5.56
CA LEU A 203 -3.29 5.14 6.34
C LEU A 203 -3.51 5.40 7.83
N ALA A 204 -3.61 4.33 8.62
CA ALA A 204 -3.55 4.42 10.07
C ALA A 204 -2.94 3.14 10.69
N PRO A 205 -2.31 3.24 11.86
CA PRO A 205 -1.82 2.08 12.58
C PRO A 205 -2.99 1.18 13.00
N ARG A 206 -2.68 -0.07 13.33
CA ARG A 206 -3.58 -0.83 14.21
C ARG A 206 -3.41 -0.23 15.59
N ASP A 207 -4.44 0.42 16.11
CA ASP A 207 -4.41 1.08 17.41
C ASP A 207 -5.38 0.42 18.39
N ASN A 208 -5.45 0.98 19.61
CA ASN A 208 -6.36 0.54 20.66
C ASN A 208 -7.84 0.76 20.31
N HIS A 209 -8.11 1.40 19.16
CA HIS A 209 -9.45 1.54 18.62
C HIS A 209 -9.83 0.35 17.70
N GLU A 210 -8.94 -0.63 17.58
CA GLU A 210 -9.07 -2.00 17.02
C GLU A 210 -9.51 -2.13 15.55
N ALA A 211 -10.24 -1.18 14.96
CA ALA A 211 -10.97 -1.41 13.70
C ALA A 211 -11.14 -0.19 12.76
N GLN A 212 -10.45 0.94 12.96
CA GLN A 212 -10.64 2.15 12.11
C GLN A 212 -10.44 1.86 10.60
N VAL A 213 -9.29 1.30 10.25
CA VAL A 213 -8.99 0.87 8.86
C VAL A 213 -9.91 -0.27 8.43
N GLN A 214 -10.30 -1.16 9.35
CA GLN A 214 -11.25 -2.24 9.04
C GLN A 214 -12.62 -1.70 8.61
N PHE A 215 -13.13 -0.65 9.25
CA PHE A 215 -14.36 0.02 8.82
C PHE A 215 -14.23 0.61 7.42
N ALA A 216 -13.12 1.30 7.12
CA ALA A 216 -12.87 1.84 5.79
C ALA A 216 -12.92 0.75 4.71
N LEU A 217 -12.20 -0.35 4.95
CA LEU A 217 -12.17 -1.50 4.04
C LEU A 217 -13.54 -2.18 3.92
N GLU A 218 -14.29 -2.30 5.02
CA GLU A 218 -15.64 -2.87 5.02
C GLU A 218 -16.62 -2.05 4.18
N ARG A 219 -16.49 -0.72 4.23
CA ARG A 219 -17.27 0.24 3.44
C ARG A 219 -16.89 0.29 1.96
N GLY A 220 -15.74 -0.29 1.60
CA GLY A 220 -15.22 -0.29 0.23
C GLY A 220 -14.36 0.93 -0.11
N ILE A 221 -13.70 1.52 0.88
CA ILE A 221 -12.79 2.67 0.76
C ILE A 221 -11.34 2.17 0.80
N PRO A 222 -10.44 2.64 -0.09
CA PRO A 222 -9.05 2.19 -0.07
C PRO A 222 -8.33 2.60 1.22
N ALA A 223 -7.75 1.61 1.90
CA ALA A 223 -7.00 1.83 3.13
C ALA A 223 -5.91 0.76 3.32
N ILE A 224 -4.92 1.06 4.15
CA ILE A 224 -3.84 0.16 4.52
C ILE A 224 -3.43 0.39 5.97
N LEU A 225 -3.04 -0.69 6.65
CA LEU A 225 -2.43 -0.57 7.97
C LEU A 225 -0.99 -0.06 7.83
N GLY A 226 -0.67 1.01 8.54
CA GLY A 226 0.70 1.52 8.60
C GLY A 226 0.83 2.79 9.40
N ILE A 227 2.07 3.13 9.72
CA ILE A 227 2.44 4.26 10.55
C ILE A 227 3.70 4.90 10.00
N ILE A 228 3.81 6.23 10.10
CA ILE A 228 5.07 6.92 9.86
C ILE A 228 5.86 6.85 11.16
N SER A 229 6.90 6.01 11.19
CA SER A 229 7.71 5.77 12.38
C SER A 229 9.19 5.81 12.01
N THR A 230 9.89 4.68 11.96
CA THR A 230 11.32 4.56 11.66
C THR A 230 11.61 4.16 10.23
N GLN A 231 10.63 3.59 9.51
CA GLN A 231 10.76 3.13 8.13
C GLN A 231 9.99 4.01 7.13
N ARG A 232 10.46 4.05 5.88
CA ARG A 232 9.74 4.66 4.75
C ARG A 232 8.38 3.99 4.59
N LEU A 233 7.36 4.76 4.25
CA LEU A 233 6.10 4.23 3.78
C LEU A 233 6.34 3.49 2.47
N PRO A 234 5.64 2.36 2.20
CA PRO A 234 5.92 1.45 1.08
C PRO A 234 5.46 1.99 -0.29
N PHE A 235 5.75 3.27 -0.54
CA PHE A 235 5.44 4.02 -1.74
C PHE A 235 6.74 4.61 -2.32
N PRO A 236 6.87 4.68 -3.66
CA PRO A 236 7.98 5.35 -4.31
C PRO A 236 7.97 6.86 -4.02
N SER A 237 9.05 7.54 -4.39
CA SER A 237 9.08 8.99 -4.36
C SER A 237 8.08 9.57 -5.37
N ASN A 238 7.51 10.73 -5.05
CA ASN A 238 6.60 11.45 -5.97
C ASN A 238 5.37 10.59 -6.38
N SER A 239 4.77 9.89 -5.42
CA SER A 239 3.58 9.03 -5.59
C SER A 239 2.27 9.82 -5.55
N PHE A 240 2.16 10.80 -4.65
CA PHE A 240 0.90 11.47 -4.36
C PHE A 240 0.88 12.91 -4.89
N ASP A 241 -0.28 13.33 -5.38
CA ASP A 241 -0.56 14.72 -5.76
C ASP A 241 -0.92 15.57 -4.52
N MET A 242 -1.50 14.94 -3.50
CA MET A 242 -1.89 15.57 -2.23
C MET A 242 -1.65 14.64 -1.04
N ALA A 243 -1.18 15.18 0.08
CA ALA A 243 -1.08 14.51 1.36
C ALA A 243 -1.89 15.28 2.40
N HIS A 244 -2.65 14.57 3.23
CA HIS A 244 -3.59 15.16 4.18
C HIS A 244 -3.41 14.55 5.57
N CYS A 245 -3.54 15.40 6.59
CA CYS A 245 -3.68 15.01 7.98
C CYS A 245 -4.72 15.92 8.65
N SER A 246 -5.72 15.32 9.27
CA SER A 246 -6.68 16.04 10.11
C SER A 246 -6.60 15.48 11.53
N ARG A 247 -6.01 16.27 12.45
CA ARG A 247 -5.72 15.86 13.84
C ARG A 247 -5.12 14.45 13.95
N CYS A 248 -4.16 14.12 13.09
CA CYS A 248 -3.60 12.76 12.97
C CYS A 248 -2.63 12.34 14.09
N LEU A 249 -2.32 13.23 15.04
CA LEU A 249 -1.44 12.99 16.20
C LEU A 249 0.00 12.63 15.85
N ILE A 250 0.40 12.94 14.62
CA ILE A 250 1.79 12.80 14.18
C ILE A 250 2.53 14.06 14.65
N PRO A 251 3.59 13.93 15.47
CA PRO A 251 4.33 15.09 15.95
C PRO A 251 5.29 15.56 14.86
N TRP A 252 4.77 16.34 13.91
CA TRP A 252 5.42 16.71 12.65
C TRP A 252 6.77 17.43 12.84
N THR A 253 6.93 18.20 13.91
CA THR A 253 8.15 18.98 14.21
C THR A 253 9.18 18.22 15.06
N GLU A 254 8.84 17.01 15.52
CA GLU A 254 9.70 16.19 16.37
C GLU A 254 10.71 15.35 15.57
N TYR A 255 11.74 14.85 16.28
CA TYR A 255 12.79 13.98 15.72
C TYR A 255 13.46 14.56 14.46
N GLY A 256 13.66 15.87 14.44
CA GLY A 256 14.23 16.55 13.27
C GLY A 256 13.29 16.56 12.06
N ALA A 257 11.98 16.59 12.30
CA ALA A 257 10.96 16.66 11.25
C ALA A 257 10.99 15.47 10.27
N ILE A 258 11.49 14.31 10.73
CA ILE A 258 11.67 13.11 9.92
C ILE A 258 10.36 12.59 9.29
N TYR A 259 9.22 12.87 9.92
CA TYR A 259 7.91 12.53 9.38
C TYR A 259 7.50 13.45 8.22
N LEU A 260 7.81 14.74 8.31
CA LEU A 260 7.62 15.68 7.20
C LEU A 260 8.55 15.36 6.03
N LEU A 261 9.76 14.87 6.30
CA LEU A 261 10.69 14.41 5.26
C LEU A 261 10.14 13.22 4.47
N GLU A 262 9.43 12.31 5.13
CA GLU A 262 8.77 11.21 4.43
C GLU A 262 7.61 11.69 3.56
N VAL A 263 6.79 12.62 4.07
CA VAL A 263 5.75 13.30 3.26
C VAL A 263 6.38 14.03 2.08
N GLN A 264 7.49 14.74 2.31
CA GLN A 264 8.24 15.44 1.28
C GLN A 264 8.69 14.47 0.18
N ARG A 265 9.19 13.27 0.54
CA ARG A 265 9.66 12.27 -0.43
C ARG A 265 8.52 11.76 -1.31
N ILE A 266 7.39 11.38 -0.72
CA ILE A 266 6.28 10.74 -1.45
C ILE A 266 5.38 11.75 -2.17
N LEU A 267 5.42 13.04 -1.81
CA LEU A 267 4.64 14.08 -2.47
C LEU A 267 5.35 14.59 -3.74
N ARG A 268 4.61 14.71 -4.83
CA ARG A 268 5.13 15.22 -6.11
C ARG A 268 5.57 16.67 -6.03
N PRO A 269 6.54 17.11 -6.85
CA PRO A 269 6.85 18.54 -6.98
C PRO A 269 5.61 19.29 -7.46
N GLY A 270 5.25 20.38 -6.79
CA GLY A 270 4.01 21.12 -7.02
C GLY A 270 2.78 20.58 -6.26
N GLY A 271 2.89 19.42 -5.63
CA GLY A 271 1.83 18.80 -4.82
C GLY A 271 1.55 19.54 -3.51
N PHE A 272 0.44 19.17 -2.87
CA PHE A 272 -0.06 19.87 -1.68
C PHE A 272 0.02 19.01 -0.43
N TRP A 273 0.49 19.59 0.67
CA TRP A 273 0.34 19.03 2.00
C TRP A 273 -0.70 19.85 2.77
N VAL A 274 -1.69 19.19 3.33
CA VAL A 274 -2.82 19.79 4.02
C VAL A 274 -2.81 19.33 5.47
N LEU A 275 -2.75 20.29 6.40
CA LEU A 275 -2.90 20.04 7.83
C LEU A 275 -4.19 20.71 8.31
N SER A 276 -5.00 19.96 9.04
CA SER A 276 -6.24 20.43 9.63
C SER A 276 -6.28 20.21 11.15
N GLY A 277 -6.59 21.28 11.88
CA GLY A 277 -6.57 21.34 13.35
C GLY A 277 -5.21 21.73 13.94
N PRO A 278 -5.08 21.74 15.28
CA PRO A 278 -3.89 22.25 15.97
C PRO A 278 -2.58 21.60 15.45
N PRO A 279 -1.50 22.37 15.27
CA PRO A 279 -1.35 23.77 15.67
C PRO A 279 -1.95 24.79 14.68
N VAL A 280 -2.65 24.37 13.63
CA VAL A 280 -3.41 25.30 12.76
C VAL A 280 -4.60 25.85 13.54
N ASN A 281 -4.83 27.17 13.44
CA ASN A 281 -5.93 27.87 14.13
C ASN A 281 -5.88 27.68 15.66
N TYR A 282 -4.67 27.63 16.23
CA TYR A 282 -4.46 27.42 17.65
C TYR A 282 -5.13 28.49 18.52
N GLU A 283 -5.32 29.71 18.00
CA GLU A 283 -5.99 30.80 18.72
C GLU A 283 -7.42 30.40 19.14
N ASN A 284 -8.10 29.63 18.29
CA ASN A 284 -9.47 29.16 18.50
C ASN A 284 -9.54 27.73 19.06
N HIS A 285 -8.53 26.88 18.83
CA HIS A 285 -8.58 25.42 19.11
C HIS A 285 -7.47 24.87 20.02
N TRP A 286 -6.83 25.70 20.85
CA TRP A 286 -5.82 25.23 21.82
C TRP A 286 -6.41 24.37 22.96
N ARG A 287 -7.68 24.56 23.33
CA ARG A 287 -8.31 23.85 24.46
C ARG A 287 -8.61 22.38 24.10
N GLY A 288 -8.19 21.46 24.95
CA GLY A 288 -8.46 20.01 24.83
C GLY A 288 -7.24 19.15 24.48
N TRP A 289 -6.12 19.78 24.15
CA TRP A 289 -4.78 19.20 24.22
C TRP A 289 -4.17 19.69 25.53
N ASN A 290 -3.40 18.87 26.24
CA ASN A 290 -2.71 19.28 27.47
C ASN A 290 -1.55 20.24 27.11
N THR A 291 -1.89 21.42 26.58
CA THR A 291 -0.98 22.38 25.94
C THR A 291 -1.41 23.83 26.20
N THR A 292 -0.53 24.79 25.96
CA THR A 292 -0.80 26.24 26.06
C THR A 292 -0.88 26.91 24.69
N ILE A 293 -1.39 28.14 24.64
CA ILE A 293 -1.41 28.96 23.41
C ILE A 293 0.03 29.19 22.92
N GLU A 294 0.95 29.45 23.84
CA GLU A 294 2.36 29.72 23.56
C GLU A 294 3.05 28.49 22.95
N GLU A 295 2.79 27.29 23.49
CA GLU A 295 3.30 26.04 22.95
C GLU A 295 2.78 25.77 21.53
N GLN A 296 1.47 25.95 21.31
CA GLN A 296 0.88 25.75 19.98
C GLN A 296 1.38 26.77 18.95
N ARG A 297 1.58 28.03 19.37
CA ARG A 297 2.19 29.06 18.52
C ARG A 297 3.62 28.66 18.15
N SER A 298 4.43 28.26 19.14
CA SER A 298 5.80 27.83 18.92
C SER A 298 5.88 26.62 17.98
N ASP A 299 4.98 25.65 18.12
CA ASP A 299 4.91 24.49 17.23
C ASP A 299 4.50 24.89 15.80
N TYR A 300 3.54 25.82 15.66
CA TYR A 300 3.15 26.35 14.35
C TYR A 300 4.30 27.09 13.64
N GLU A 301 5.02 27.95 14.35
CA GLU A 301 6.17 28.70 13.83
C GLU A 301 7.29 27.74 13.40
N LYS A 302 7.64 26.77 14.26
CA LYS A 302 8.62 25.73 13.96
C LYS A 302 8.21 24.88 12.76
N LEU A 303 6.92 24.55 12.65
CA LEU A 303 6.36 23.84 11.49
C LEU A 303 6.54 24.65 10.21
N GLN A 304 6.24 25.95 10.22
CA GLN A 304 6.42 26.83 9.06
C GLN A 304 7.89 26.94 8.64
N GLU A 305 8.81 27.06 9.60
CA GLU A 305 10.25 27.12 9.34
C GLU A 305 10.75 25.82 8.68
N LEU A 306 10.41 24.66 9.26
CA LEU A 306 10.78 23.35 8.74
C LEU A 306 10.23 23.09 7.34
N LEU A 307 8.98 23.46 7.08
CA LEU A 307 8.39 23.32 5.74
C LEU A 307 9.11 24.22 4.73
N THR A 308 9.43 25.46 5.12
CA THR A 308 10.17 26.40 4.26
C THR A 308 11.55 25.86 3.93
N SER A 309 12.28 25.32 4.92
CA SER A 309 13.58 24.68 4.69
C SER A 309 13.49 23.41 3.83
N MET A 310 12.34 22.71 3.84
CA MET A 310 12.06 21.57 2.95
C MET A 310 11.48 21.96 1.58
N CYS A 311 11.56 23.22 1.19
CA CYS A 311 11.05 23.73 -0.08
C CYS A 311 9.53 23.62 -0.23
N PHE A 312 8.79 23.91 0.84
CA PHE A 312 7.37 24.21 0.77
C PHE A 312 7.12 25.71 0.91
N LYS A 313 6.00 26.18 0.37
CA LYS A 313 5.44 27.50 0.68
C LYS A 313 4.03 27.35 1.22
N LEU A 314 3.62 28.22 2.14
CA LEU A 314 2.21 28.33 2.50
C LEU A 314 1.44 28.78 1.25
N TYR A 315 0.47 27.98 0.83
CA TYR A 315 -0.32 28.20 -0.37
C TYR A 315 -1.58 29.00 -0.04
N LYS A 316 -2.39 28.50 0.89
CA LYS A 316 -3.57 29.18 1.44
C LYS A 316 -3.86 28.66 2.85
N LYS A 317 -4.56 29.46 3.65
CA LYS A 317 -5.10 29.09 4.96
C LYS A 317 -6.53 29.62 5.06
N LYS A 318 -7.45 28.81 5.58
CA LYS A 318 -8.83 29.21 5.92
C LYS A 318 -9.24 28.42 7.15
N GLU A 319 -9.60 29.14 8.21
CA GLU A 319 -10.01 28.56 9.50
C GLU A 319 -8.99 27.49 9.94
N ASP A 320 -9.45 26.25 10.13
CA ASP A 320 -8.66 25.12 10.59
C ASP A 320 -7.76 24.49 9.53
N ILE A 321 -7.89 24.88 8.26
CA ILE A 321 -7.17 24.26 7.14
C ILE A 321 -6.01 25.14 6.73
N ALA A 322 -4.80 24.59 6.80
CA ALA A 322 -3.63 25.18 6.17
C ALA A 322 -3.11 24.26 5.06
N VAL A 323 -2.84 24.87 3.91
CA VAL A 323 -2.36 24.19 2.71
C VAL A 323 -0.97 24.71 2.39
N TRP A 324 0.00 23.81 2.33
CA TRP A 324 1.35 24.09 1.83
C TRP A 324 1.56 23.42 0.49
N GLN A 325 2.32 24.07 -0.38
CA GLN A 325 2.67 23.53 -1.69
C GLN A 325 4.16 23.26 -1.77
N LYS A 326 4.53 22.02 -2.12
CA LYS A 326 5.91 21.64 -2.42
C LYS A 326 6.35 22.38 -3.68
N LEU A 327 7.46 23.09 -3.61
CA LEU A 327 7.97 23.85 -4.75
C LEU A 327 8.43 22.90 -5.87
N SER A 328 8.08 23.26 -7.11
CA SER A 328 8.52 22.58 -8.32
C SER A 328 9.85 23.13 -8.86
N ASP A 329 10.32 24.25 -8.32
CA ASP A 329 11.56 24.90 -8.76
C ASP A 329 12.79 24.30 -8.06
N ASN A 330 13.81 23.99 -8.85
CA ASN A 330 15.10 23.49 -8.39
C ASN A 330 15.91 24.54 -7.61
N SER A 331 15.62 25.84 -7.74
CA SER A 331 16.35 26.91 -7.05
C SER A 331 16.34 26.77 -5.53
N CYS A 332 15.22 26.33 -4.95
CA CYS A 332 15.12 26.11 -3.52
C CYS A 332 16.07 24.99 -3.05
N TYR A 333 16.09 23.87 -3.77
CA TYR A 333 16.93 22.72 -3.42
C TYR A 333 18.44 23.00 -3.54
N LYS A 334 18.86 24.01 -4.32
CA LYS A 334 20.27 24.44 -4.38
C LYS A 334 20.77 24.97 -3.03
N LYS A 335 19.89 25.56 -2.22
CA LYS A 335 20.24 26.06 -0.89
C LYS A 335 20.63 24.92 0.05
N LEU A 336 20.05 23.73 -0.12
CA LEU A 336 20.29 22.55 0.73
C LEU A 336 21.68 21.92 0.58
N VAL A 337 22.51 22.44 -0.32
CA VAL A 337 23.88 21.98 -0.57
C VAL A 337 24.89 22.71 0.33
N THR A 338 24.51 23.83 0.92
CA THR A 338 25.38 24.58 1.83
C THR A 338 25.67 23.76 3.09
N PRO A 339 26.93 23.72 3.58
CA PRO A 339 27.27 23.13 4.87
C PRO A 339 26.41 23.71 6.00
N ASP A 340 26.15 22.89 7.02
CA ASP A 340 25.42 23.25 8.26
C ASP A 340 23.93 23.58 8.10
N ILE A 341 23.34 23.40 6.90
CA ILE A 341 21.89 23.54 6.71
C ILE A 341 21.15 22.26 7.11
N TYR A 342 20.08 22.45 7.87
CA TYR A 342 19.15 21.38 8.23
C TYR A 342 17.72 21.66 7.71
N PRO A 343 17.04 20.67 7.11
CA PRO A 343 17.54 19.35 6.73
C PRO A 343 18.45 19.41 5.49
N ALA A 344 19.53 18.63 5.48
CA ALA A 344 20.45 18.55 4.35
C ALA A 344 19.83 17.77 3.18
N LYS A 345 20.39 17.95 1.97
CA LYS A 345 20.09 17.08 0.82
C LYS A 345 20.57 15.64 1.11
N CYS A 346 19.76 14.64 0.74
CA CYS A 346 20.20 13.24 0.82
C CYS A 346 21.39 12.98 -0.11
N ASP A 347 22.32 12.13 0.34
CA ASP A 347 23.33 11.56 -0.56
C ASP A 347 22.68 10.73 -1.68
N ASP A 348 23.45 10.49 -2.73
CA ASP A 348 23.08 9.65 -3.87
C ASP A 348 23.16 8.15 -3.59
N GLY A 349 23.56 7.75 -2.37
CA GLY A 349 23.76 6.37 -1.98
C GLY A 349 22.46 5.58 -1.73
N THR A 350 21.30 6.22 -1.67
CA THR A 350 20.00 5.54 -1.47
C THR A 350 19.01 5.89 -2.57
N GLU A 351 18.57 4.87 -3.30
CA GLU A 351 17.51 4.95 -4.31
C GLU A 351 16.23 5.61 -3.73
N PRO A 352 15.75 6.75 -4.26
CA PRO A 352 14.55 7.44 -3.80
C PRO A 352 13.26 6.59 -3.79
N ASP A 353 13.15 5.66 -4.74
CA ASP A 353 11.97 4.83 -4.91
C ASP A 353 12.00 3.54 -4.07
N SER A 354 13.13 3.22 -3.43
CA SER A 354 13.25 2.12 -2.46
C SER A 354 12.56 2.45 -1.15
N ALA A 355 11.62 1.60 -0.72
CA ALA A 355 10.86 1.84 0.50
C ALA A 355 10.54 0.60 1.35
N TRP A 356 10.66 -0.62 0.81
CA TRP A 356 10.41 -1.84 1.60
C TRP A 356 11.51 -2.03 2.66
N TYR A 357 11.14 -2.07 3.94
CA TYR A 357 12.05 -2.10 5.10
C TYR A 357 13.21 -1.08 5.03
N THR A 358 13.01 0.04 4.34
CA THR A 358 14.04 1.08 4.18
C THR A 358 13.92 2.09 5.31
N PRO A 359 14.96 2.32 6.13
CA PRO A 359 14.91 3.32 7.20
C PRO A 359 14.64 4.73 6.68
N LEU A 360 13.89 5.52 7.46
CA LEU A 360 13.78 6.96 7.24
C LEU A 360 15.14 7.62 7.46
N ARG A 361 15.42 8.65 6.67
CA ARG A 361 16.65 9.44 6.76
C ARG A 361 16.32 10.91 7.04
N PRO A 362 17.09 11.60 7.89
CA PRO A 362 16.88 13.01 8.20
C PRO A 362 17.45 13.92 7.09
N CYS A 363 17.03 13.70 5.85
CA CYS A 363 17.49 14.46 4.68
C CYS A 363 16.37 14.63 3.63
N VAL A 364 16.48 15.66 2.81
CA VAL A 364 15.53 15.98 1.74
C VAL A 364 15.88 15.20 0.48
N VAL A 365 14.90 14.45 -0.04
CA VAL A 365 15.00 13.81 -1.36
C VAL A 365 14.68 14.85 -2.43
N VAL A 366 15.69 15.18 -3.22
CA VAL A 366 15.56 16.18 -4.30
C VAL A 366 14.95 15.52 -5.54
N PRO A 367 13.94 16.12 -6.19
CA PRO A 367 13.38 15.61 -7.43
C PRO A 367 14.45 15.42 -8.51
N ASN A 368 14.46 14.24 -9.15
CA ASN A 368 15.44 13.95 -10.20
C ASN A 368 15.16 14.82 -11.45
N PRO A 369 16.12 15.65 -11.90
CA PRO A 369 15.92 16.56 -13.03
C PRO A 369 15.69 15.83 -14.38
N LYS A 370 15.98 14.52 -14.45
CA LYS A 370 15.66 13.66 -15.59
C LYS A 370 14.14 13.65 -15.88
N TYR A 371 13.30 13.69 -14.85
CA TYR A 371 11.85 13.53 -15.00
C TYR A 371 11.12 14.88 -14.92
N LYS A 372 10.90 15.51 -16.08
CA LYS A 372 10.22 16.81 -16.18
C LYS A 372 8.70 16.69 -16.05
N LYS A 373 8.13 15.53 -16.36
CA LYS A 373 6.67 15.28 -16.41
C LYS A 373 6.12 14.64 -15.13
N VAL A 374 6.95 14.42 -14.11
CA VAL A 374 6.51 13.92 -12.78
C VAL A 374 5.92 15.04 -11.91
N ALA A 375 6.30 16.30 -12.17
CA ALA A 375 5.75 17.44 -11.44
C ALA A 375 4.25 17.62 -11.71
N LEU A 376 3.47 18.02 -10.69
CA LEU A 376 2.01 18.12 -10.74
C LEU A 376 1.50 19.06 -11.86
N LYS A 377 2.26 20.11 -12.19
CA LYS A 377 1.91 21.05 -13.28
C LYS A 377 2.13 20.44 -14.68
N SER A 378 3.06 19.50 -14.80
CA SER A 378 3.52 18.95 -16.09
C SER A 378 2.92 17.58 -16.40
N ILE A 379 2.59 16.81 -15.37
CA ILE A 379 1.91 15.53 -15.54
C ILE A 379 0.55 15.76 -16.18
N LEU A 380 0.14 14.87 -17.08
CA LEU A 380 -1.17 14.95 -17.70
C LEU A 380 -2.26 14.85 -16.62
N LYS A 381 -3.35 15.59 -16.77
CA LYS A 381 -4.48 15.51 -15.85
C LYS A 381 -5.18 14.15 -15.95
N TRP A 382 -5.99 13.84 -14.96
CA TRP A 382 -6.93 12.73 -15.03
C TRP A 382 -8.08 13.06 -15.99
N PRO A 383 -8.52 12.13 -16.86
CA PRO A 383 -8.07 10.73 -17.02
C PRO A 383 -6.93 10.52 -18.04
N GLN A 384 -6.42 11.55 -18.69
CA GLN A 384 -5.46 11.42 -19.80
C GLN A 384 -4.16 10.71 -19.40
N ARG A 385 -3.67 10.90 -18.16
CA ARG A 385 -2.47 10.19 -17.67
C ARG A 385 -2.65 8.67 -17.56
N LEU A 386 -3.88 8.15 -17.51
CA LEU A 386 -4.13 6.71 -17.40
C LEU A 386 -3.60 5.91 -18.59
N HIS A 387 -3.56 6.47 -19.79
CA HIS A 387 -3.14 5.73 -21.00
C HIS A 387 -1.85 6.27 -21.62
N SER A 388 -1.24 7.26 -20.98
CA SER A 388 0.00 7.88 -21.42
C SER A 388 1.19 7.26 -20.69
N ALA A 389 2.21 6.83 -21.44
CA ALA A 389 3.41 6.27 -20.85
C ALA A 389 4.16 7.35 -20.04
N PRO A 390 4.47 7.12 -18.74
CA PRO A 390 5.21 8.07 -17.94
C PRO A 390 6.73 7.93 -18.18
N GLU A 391 7.50 9.00 -17.92
CA GLU A 391 8.96 9.02 -18.16
C GLU A 391 9.71 7.92 -17.40
N ARG A 392 9.24 7.58 -16.20
CA ARG A 392 9.81 6.52 -15.34
C ARG A 392 9.60 5.11 -15.87
N VAL A 393 8.84 4.91 -16.96
CA VAL A 393 8.80 3.62 -17.66
C VAL A 393 10.18 3.22 -18.17
N SER A 394 11.03 4.21 -18.49
CA SER A 394 12.39 3.99 -19.01
C SER A 394 13.37 3.44 -17.97
N ASP A 395 13.04 3.53 -16.67
CA ASP A 395 13.87 3.00 -15.60
C ASP A 395 13.63 1.50 -15.36
N VAL A 396 12.51 1.00 -15.86
CA VAL A 396 12.17 -0.42 -15.79
C VAL A 396 12.93 -1.15 -16.89
N ARG A 397 13.61 -2.25 -16.55
CA ARG A 397 14.35 -3.05 -17.53
C ARG A 397 13.40 -3.55 -18.64
N GLY A 398 13.69 -3.18 -19.89
CA GLY A 398 12.83 -3.48 -21.04
C GLY A 398 11.59 -2.58 -21.17
N GLY A 399 11.47 -1.57 -20.31
CA GLY A 399 10.40 -0.58 -20.34
C GLY A 399 10.59 0.44 -21.46
N SER A 400 9.48 0.78 -22.11
CA SER A 400 9.39 1.77 -23.17
C SER A 400 7.93 2.18 -23.36
N ASP A 401 7.67 3.27 -24.08
CA ASP A 401 6.33 3.67 -24.48
C ASP A 401 5.59 2.55 -25.24
N GLY A 402 6.32 1.81 -26.09
CA GLY A 402 5.81 0.66 -26.82
C GLY A 402 5.41 -0.49 -25.89
N ALA A 403 6.29 -0.84 -24.94
CA ALA A 403 6.01 -1.88 -23.95
C ALA A 403 4.79 -1.52 -23.07
N PHE A 404 4.66 -0.26 -22.66
CA PHE A 404 3.52 0.23 -21.90
C PHE A 404 2.20 0.15 -22.69
N LYS A 405 2.22 0.57 -23.97
CA LYS A 405 1.04 0.46 -24.86
C LYS A 405 0.66 -0.99 -25.14
N HIS A 406 1.65 -1.87 -25.27
CA HIS A 406 1.42 -3.30 -25.42
C HIS A 406 0.78 -3.90 -24.16
N ASP A 407 1.30 -3.59 -22.96
CA ASP A 407 0.70 -4.01 -21.69
C ASP A 407 -0.77 -3.57 -21.57
N ASN A 408 -1.07 -2.32 -21.95
CA ASN A 408 -2.45 -1.82 -21.96
C ASN A 408 -3.38 -2.64 -22.87
N SER A 409 -2.90 -2.97 -24.07
CA SER A 409 -3.69 -3.72 -25.06
C SER A 409 -3.90 -5.18 -24.60
N LYS A 410 -2.86 -5.78 -24.02
CA LYS A 410 -2.89 -7.10 -23.38
C LYS A 410 -3.94 -7.13 -22.27
N TRP A 411 -3.92 -6.19 -21.33
CA TRP A 411 -4.87 -6.18 -20.20
C TRP A 411 -6.31 -5.91 -20.61
N LYS A 412 -6.57 -5.06 -21.60
CA LYS A 412 -7.92 -4.89 -22.17
C LYS A 412 -8.48 -6.22 -22.68
N THR A 413 -7.67 -7.01 -23.37
CA THR A 413 -8.06 -8.33 -23.90
C THR A 413 -8.30 -9.33 -22.76
N ARG A 414 -7.37 -9.41 -21.80
CA ARG A 414 -7.46 -10.31 -20.64
C ARG A 414 -8.67 -10.02 -19.76
N VAL A 415 -8.91 -8.76 -19.41
CA VAL A 415 -10.08 -8.38 -18.60
C VAL A 415 -11.38 -8.72 -19.32
N LYS A 416 -11.46 -8.52 -20.64
CA LYS A 416 -12.63 -8.95 -21.43
C LYS A 416 -12.87 -10.46 -21.33
N HIS A 417 -11.81 -11.27 -21.34
CA HIS A 417 -11.90 -12.72 -21.14
C HIS A 417 -12.31 -13.07 -19.70
N TYR A 418 -11.65 -12.47 -18.70
CA TYR A 418 -11.96 -12.69 -17.29
C TYR A 418 -13.41 -12.35 -16.95
N LYS A 419 -14.00 -11.31 -17.55
CA LYS A 419 -15.42 -10.99 -17.38
C LYS A 419 -16.36 -12.08 -17.87
N LYS A 420 -15.98 -12.84 -18.91
CA LYS A 420 -16.77 -13.99 -19.37
C LYS A 420 -16.73 -15.12 -18.34
N LEU A 421 -15.56 -15.35 -17.73
CA LEU A 421 -15.36 -16.38 -16.71
C LEU A 421 -15.95 -15.97 -15.35
N VAL A 422 -15.89 -14.68 -15.00
CA VAL A 422 -16.37 -14.12 -13.74
C VAL A 422 -17.31 -12.95 -14.06
N PRO A 423 -18.59 -13.22 -14.37
CA PRO A 423 -19.57 -12.17 -14.70
C PRO A 423 -19.81 -11.15 -13.58
N ALA A 424 -19.37 -11.44 -12.36
CA ALA A 424 -19.42 -10.50 -11.24
C ALA A 424 -18.49 -9.28 -11.45
N ILE A 425 -17.46 -9.38 -12.30
CA ILE A 425 -16.58 -8.25 -12.64
C ILE A 425 -17.39 -7.20 -13.40
N GLY A 426 -17.43 -5.98 -12.86
CA GLY A 426 -18.20 -4.87 -13.41
C GLY A 426 -19.63 -4.76 -12.87
N THR A 427 -19.99 -5.59 -11.88
CA THR A 427 -21.22 -5.44 -11.07
C THR A 427 -20.88 -4.87 -9.69
N ASP A 428 -21.89 -4.58 -8.88
CA ASP A 428 -21.76 -4.18 -7.47
C ASP A 428 -21.24 -5.30 -6.55
N LYS A 429 -21.07 -6.52 -7.07
CA LYS A 429 -20.60 -7.69 -6.31
C LYS A 429 -19.11 -7.65 -5.97
N ILE A 430 -18.31 -6.89 -6.73
CA ILE A 430 -16.86 -6.77 -6.58
C ILE A 430 -16.53 -5.28 -6.44
N ARG A 431 -15.95 -4.89 -5.29
CA ARG A 431 -15.57 -3.51 -4.99
C ARG A 431 -14.08 -3.39 -4.66
N ASN A 432 -13.60 -4.18 -3.71
CA ASN A 432 -12.21 -4.17 -3.26
C ASN A 432 -11.43 -5.21 -4.07
N VAL A 433 -10.53 -4.76 -4.95
CA VAL A 433 -9.72 -5.64 -5.79
C VAL A 433 -8.24 -5.48 -5.45
N MET A 434 -7.49 -6.57 -5.54
CA MET A 434 -6.04 -6.53 -5.42
C MET A 434 -5.40 -7.22 -6.62
N ASP A 435 -4.51 -6.51 -7.29
CA ASP A 435 -3.58 -7.08 -8.26
C ASP A 435 -2.27 -7.39 -7.53
N MET A 436 -2.05 -8.67 -7.22
CA MET A 436 -0.99 -9.08 -6.32
C MET A 436 0.41 -9.04 -6.95
N ASN A 437 0.50 -9.03 -8.28
CA ASN A 437 1.77 -9.02 -9.01
C ASN A 437 1.69 -8.10 -10.23
N THR A 438 1.56 -6.80 -9.97
CA THR A 438 1.36 -5.82 -11.01
C THR A 438 2.68 -5.42 -11.67
N MET A 439 2.62 -5.07 -12.96
CA MET A 439 3.74 -4.41 -13.66
C MET A 439 3.46 -2.91 -13.73
N TYR A 440 2.75 -2.44 -14.76
CA TYR A 440 2.42 -1.02 -14.97
C TYR A 440 0.98 -0.65 -14.57
N GLY A 441 0.34 -1.46 -13.72
CA GLY A 441 -1.06 -1.25 -13.31
C GLY A 441 -2.07 -1.45 -14.46
N GLY A 442 -1.70 -2.21 -15.50
CA GLY A 442 -2.56 -2.41 -16.68
C GLY A 442 -3.87 -3.13 -16.37
N PHE A 443 -3.88 -4.08 -15.42
CA PHE A 443 -5.11 -4.72 -14.94
C PHE A 443 -6.07 -3.70 -14.32
N ALA A 444 -5.59 -2.87 -13.40
CA ALA A 444 -6.37 -1.81 -12.80
C ALA A 444 -6.89 -0.79 -13.82
N ALA A 445 -6.05 -0.41 -14.78
CA ALA A 445 -6.45 0.52 -15.83
C ALA A 445 -7.52 -0.05 -16.77
N ALA A 446 -7.52 -1.37 -17.02
CA ALA A 446 -8.57 -2.04 -17.80
C ALA A 446 -9.89 -2.19 -17.03
N LEU A 447 -9.88 -1.99 -15.71
CA LEU A 447 -11.05 -2.03 -14.83
C LEU A 447 -11.55 -0.65 -14.39
N ILE A 448 -10.93 0.43 -14.87
CA ILE A 448 -11.12 1.78 -14.31
C ILE A 448 -12.58 2.29 -14.38
N ASP A 449 -13.33 1.86 -15.39
CA ASP A 449 -14.70 2.30 -15.67
C ASP A 449 -15.75 1.58 -14.81
N TYR A 450 -15.33 0.61 -13.99
CA TYR A 450 -16.21 -0.11 -13.08
C TYR A 450 -16.17 0.52 -11.68
N PRO A 451 -17.24 0.36 -10.86
CA PRO A 451 -17.32 0.95 -9.52
C PRO A 451 -16.46 0.22 -8.47
N LEU A 452 -15.22 -0.11 -8.83
CA LEU A 452 -14.25 -0.83 -8.01
C LEU A 452 -12.94 -0.04 -7.89
N TRP A 453 -12.09 -0.44 -6.96
CA TRP A 453 -10.73 0.08 -6.86
C TRP A 453 -9.74 -1.09 -6.78
N VAL A 454 -8.51 -0.85 -7.22
CA VAL A 454 -7.47 -1.88 -7.27
C VAL A 454 -6.27 -1.45 -6.44
N MET A 455 -5.91 -2.26 -5.43
CA MET A 455 -4.59 -2.21 -4.80
C MET A 455 -3.59 -2.89 -5.73
N ASN A 456 -2.72 -2.09 -6.36
CA ASN A 456 -1.67 -2.61 -7.24
C ASN A 456 -0.43 -2.95 -6.38
N VAL A 457 -0.03 -4.22 -6.33
CA VAL A 457 1.10 -4.67 -5.52
C VAL A 457 2.30 -4.99 -6.41
N VAL A 458 3.43 -4.36 -6.12
CA VAL A 458 4.73 -4.65 -6.75
C VAL A 458 5.59 -5.37 -5.72
N SER A 459 6.11 -6.54 -6.08
CA SER A 459 7.00 -7.28 -5.19
C SER A 459 8.28 -6.48 -4.91
N SER A 460 8.72 -6.44 -3.65
CA SER A 460 10.00 -5.81 -3.28
C SER A 460 11.23 -6.52 -3.87
N TYR A 461 11.05 -7.71 -4.46
CA TYR A 461 12.09 -8.51 -5.10
C TYR A 461 11.98 -8.54 -6.63
N ALA A 462 10.95 -7.88 -7.18
CA ALA A 462 10.77 -7.72 -8.62
C ALA A 462 11.39 -6.39 -9.11
N ALA A 463 11.33 -6.17 -10.43
CA ALA A 463 11.66 -4.87 -10.99
C ALA A 463 10.76 -3.79 -10.37
N ASN A 464 11.36 -2.67 -9.95
CA ASN A 464 10.61 -1.59 -9.33
C ASN A 464 9.77 -0.84 -10.38
N THR A 465 8.50 -1.20 -10.48
CA THR A 465 7.55 -0.59 -11.42
C THR A 465 6.50 0.29 -10.74
N LEU A 466 6.50 0.39 -9.41
CA LEU A 466 5.41 1.03 -8.67
C LEU A 466 5.32 2.54 -8.97
N ALA A 467 6.44 3.19 -9.26
CA ALA A 467 6.47 4.59 -9.65
C ALA A 467 5.67 4.86 -10.94
N VAL A 468 5.69 3.92 -11.88
CA VAL A 468 4.91 3.96 -13.13
C VAL A 468 3.40 3.87 -12.84
N VAL A 469 3.00 3.03 -11.89
CA VAL A 469 1.59 2.89 -11.45
C VAL A 469 1.06 4.22 -10.90
N TYR A 470 1.84 4.90 -10.06
CA TYR A 470 1.45 6.20 -9.52
C TYR A 470 1.42 7.30 -10.60
N ASP A 471 2.36 7.34 -11.54
CA ASP A 471 2.36 8.31 -12.66
C ASP A 471 1.15 8.17 -13.58
N ARG A 472 0.64 6.95 -13.67
CA ARG A 472 -0.59 6.63 -14.35
C ARG A 472 -1.86 7.08 -13.59
N GLY A 473 -1.72 7.53 -12.34
CA GLY A 473 -2.83 7.97 -11.49
C GLY A 473 -3.59 6.85 -10.79
N LEU A 474 -2.91 5.73 -10.55
CA LEU A 474 -3.41 4.60 -9.77
C LEU A 474 -2.71 4.56 -8.40
N ILE A 475 -3.21 3.72 -7.49
CA ILE A 475 -2.63 3.51 -6.16
C ILE A 475 -2.03 2.11 -6.04
N GLY A 476 -1.04 1.95 -5.16
CA GLY A 476 -0.38 0.67 -4.95
C GLY A 476 0.64 0.68 -3.83
N THR A 477 1.24 -0.47 -3.54
CA THR A 477 2.24 -0.62 -2.47
C THR A 477 3.32 -1.62 -2.86
N TYR A 478 4.52 -1.45 -2.32
CA TYR A 478 5.49 -2.53 -2.28
C TYR A 478 5.05 -3.57 -1.25
N HIS A 479 5.34 -4.83 -1.53
CA HIS A 479 5.11 -5.91 -0.59
C HIS A 479 6.02 -7.12 -0.85
N ASP A 480 6.31 -7.88 0.19
CA ASP A 480 6.88 -9.23 0.08
C ASP A 480 5.81 -10.27 0.44
N TRP A 481 5.37 -11.07 -0.54
CA TRP A 481 4.37 -12.13 -0.36
C TRP A 481 4.85 -13.30 0.49
N CYS A 482 6.14 -13.36 0.82
CA CYS A 482 6.65 -14.28 1.84
C CYS A 482 6.30 -13.84 3.27
N GLU A 483 5.68 -12.69 3.44
CA GLU A 483 5.20 -12.16 4.71
C GLU A 483 3.70 -11.77 4.58
N ALA A 484 3.00 -11.56 5.70
CA ALA A 484 1.58 -11.21 5.64
C ALA A 484 1.38 -9.76 5.16
N PHE A 485 0.32 -9.47 4.41
CA PHE A 485 0.00 -8.13 3.94
C PHE A 485 -0.53 -7.23 5.07
N SER A 486 -0.23 -5.93 5.03
CA SER A 486 -0.66 -4.95 6.04
C SER A 486 -2.14 -4.56 5.89
N THR A 487 -3.03 -5.53 6.09
CA THR A 487 -4.49 -5.38 6.03
C THR A 487 -5.20 -6.34 6.98
N TYR A 488 -6.47 -6.07 7.28
CA TYR A 488 -7.34 -6.97 8.04
C TYR A 488 -7.75 -8.21 7.23
N PRO A 489 -8.13 -9.32 7.90
CA PRO A 489 -8.76 -10.44 7.21
C PRO A 489 -10.04 -10.02 6.46
N ARG A 490 -10.39 -10.74 5.39
CA ARG A 490 -11.64 -10.55 4.63
C ARG A 490 -11.81 -9.12 4.09
N THR A 491 -10.75 -8.59 3.49
CA THR A 491 -10.70 -7.24 2.92
C THR A 491 -11.15 -7.19 1.46
N TYR A 492 -10.70 -8.14 0.64
CA TYR A 492 -10.82 -8.05 -0.83
C TYR A 492 -11.93 -8.97 -1.36
N ASP A 493 -12.69 -8.48 -2.34
CA ASP A 493 -13.71 -9.26 -3.05
C ASP A 493 -13.11 -10.05 -4.22
N LEU A 494 -11.99 -9.56 -4.78
CA LEU A 494 -11.26 -10.20 -5.86
C LEU A 494 -9.74 -10.08 -5.64
N LEU A 495 -9.06 -11.24 -5.62
CA LEU A 495 -7.61 -11.32 -5.74
C LEU A 495 -7.23 -11.74 -7.16
N HIS A 496 -6.28 -11.04 -7.75
CA HIS A 496 -5.73 -11.37 -9.06
C HIS A 496 -4.23 -11.65 -8.97
N ILE A 497 -3.79 -12.76 -9.57
CA ILE A 497 -2.39 -13.15 -9.70
C ILE A 497 -2.09 -13.46 -11.17
N ASP A 498 -1.00 -12.91 -11.69
CA ASP A 498 -0.44 -13.22 -13.02
C ASP A 498 1.06 -13.54 -12.87
N GLY A 499 1.41 -14.83 -12.99
CA GLY A 499 2.80 -15.29 -13.04
C GLY A 499 3.61 -15.18 -11.74
N HIS A 500 2.98 -14.98 -10.58
CA HIS A 500 3.69 -14.76 -9.33
C HIS A 500 4.47 -16.00 -8.87
N PHE A 501 3.87 -17.19 -8.94
CA PHE A 501 4.56 -18.40 -8.48
C PHE A 501 5.71 -18.76 -9.43
N THR A 502 5.55 -18.56 -10.73
CA THR A 502 6.64 -18.71 -11.70
C THR A 502 7.81 -17.78 -11.40
N ALA A 503 7.53 -16.55 -10.95
CA ALA A 503 8.57 -15.58 -10.61
C ALA A 503 9.24 -15.88 -9.24
N GLU A 504 8.46 -16.25 -8.22
CA GLU A 504 8.91 -16.15 -6.81
C GLU A 504 8.76 -17.42 -5.98
N SER A 505 8.30 -18.55 -6.52
CA SER A 505 8.10 -19.79 -5.73
C SER A 505 9.37 -20.34 -5.06
N HIS A 506 10.54 -19.89 -5.48
CA HIS A 506 11.83 -20.27 -4.88
C HIS A 506 12.12 -19.54 -3.56
N ARG A 507 11.39 -18.46 -3.23
CA ARG A 507 11.65 -17.61 -2.06
C ARG A 507 10.96 -18.14 -0.80
N CYS A 508 9.73 -18.63 -0.94
CA CYS A 508 8.96 -19.20 0.16
C CYS A 508 7.93 -20.20 -0.33
N GLU A 509 7.45 -21.05 0.57
CA GLU A 509 6.49 -22.09 0.23
C GLU A 509 5.14 -21.52 -0.23
N MET A 510 4.63 -22.09 -1.33
CA MET A 510 3.34 -21.72 -1.94
C MET A 510 2.17 -21.71 -0.94
N LYS A 511 2.17 -22.64 0.04
CA LYS A 511 1.11 -22.72 1.07
C LYS A 511 0.99 -21.44 1.90
N HIS A 512 2.10 -20.74 2.18
CA HIS A 512 2.07 -19.52 2.99
C HIS A 512 1.47 -18.35 2.23
N VAL A 513 1.78 -18.22 0.93
CA VAL A 513 1.17 -17.22 0.06
C VAL A 513 -0.34 -17.48 -0.07
N LEU A 514 -0.73 -18.75 -0.28
CA LEU A 514 -2.14 -19.13 -0.40
C LEU A 514 -2.93 -18.95 0.90
N LEU A 515 -2.34 -19.21 2.07
CA LEU A 515 -2.97 -18.92 3.35
C LEU A 515 -3.13 -17.41 3.59
N GLU A 516 -2.18 -16.60 3.14
CA GLU A 516 -2.31 -15.14 3.20
C GLU A 516 -3.42 -14.65 2.28
N MET A 517 -3.51 -15.19 1.06
CA MET A 517 -4.65 -14.96 0.16
C MET A 517 -5.98 -15.33 0.82
N ASP A 518 -6.05 -16.49 1.48
CA ASP A 518 -7.24 -16.90 2.22
C ASP A 518 -7.59 -15.90 3.32
N ARG A 519 -6.61 -15.47 4.12
CA ARG A 519 -6.83 -14.51 5.20
C ARG A 519 -7.48 -13.23 4.67
N ILE A 520 -6.96 -12.66 3.59
CA ILE A 520 -7.40 -11.34 3.08
C ILE A 520 -8.59 -11.41 2.12
N LEU A 521 -8.89 -12.56 1.51
CA LEU A 521 -10.05 -12.75 0.63
C LEU A 521 -11.35 -12.89 1.45
N ARG A 522 -12.37 -12.16 1.02
CA ARG A 522 -13.71 -12.23 1.61
C ARG A 522 -14.38 -13.58 1.32
N PRO A 523 -15.24 -14.07 2.22
CA PRO A 523 -16.17 -15.14 1.89
C PRO A 523 -17.01 -14.79 0.65
N ASN A 524 -17.21 -15.76 -0.23
CA ASN A 524 -17.80 -15.63 -1.58
C ASN A 524 -17.01 -14.75 -2.56
N GLY A 525 -15.85 -14.22 -2.16
CA GLY A 525 -14.92 -13.53 -3.03
C GLY A 525 -14.24 -14.48 -4.01
N TYR A 526 -13.68 -13.89 -5.07
CA TYR A 526 -13.04 -14.59 -6.18
C TYR A 526 -11.52 -14.49 -6.11
N ALA A 527 -10.83 -15.51 -6.59
CA ALA A 527 -9.42 -15.43 -6.95
C ALA A 527 -9.25 -15.86 -8.41
N ILE A 528 -8.59 -15.02 -9.20
CA ILE A 528 -8.19 -15.30 -10.58
C ILE A 528 -6.69 -15.50 -10.58
N ILE A 529 -6.26 -16.73 -10.81
CA ILE A 529 -4.84 -17.10 -10.75
C ILE A 529 -4.43 -17.57 -12.14
N ARG A 530 -3.68 -16.73 -12.85
CA ARG A 530 -3.08 -17.07 -14.14
C ARG A 530 -1.62 -17.46 -13.92
N GLU A 531 -1.27 -18.68 -14.26
CA GLU A 531 0.04 -19.23 -13.91
C GLU A 531 0.50 -20.29 -14.92
N SER A 532 1.80 -20.61 -14.90
CA SER A 532 2.36 -21.74 -15.63
C SER A 532 1.61 -23.03 -15.28
N SER A 533 1.33 -23.85 -16.29
CA SER A 533 0.63 -25.14 -16.12
C SER A 533 1.29 -26.05 -15.08
N TYR A 534 2.60 -25.88 -14.84
CA TYR A 534 3.35 -26.55 -13.78
C TYR A 534 2.76 -26.33 -12.39
N PHE A 535 2.31 -25.11 -12.03
CA PHE A 535 1.86 -24.80 -10.67
C PHE A 535 0.36 -24.98 -10.44
N VAL A 536 -0.45 -24.95 -11.50
CA VAL A 536 -1.91 -24.80 -11.39
C VAL A 536 -2.56 -25.94 -10.60
N ASP A 537 -2.11 -27.18 -10.80
CA ASP A 537 -2.67 -28.34 -10.11
C ASP A 537 -2.25 -28.39 -8.63
N GLY A 538 -1.03 -27.95 -8.32
CA GLY A 538 -0.56 -27.76 -6.94
C GLY A 538 -1.38 -26.69 -6.20
N ILE A 539 -1.62 -25.55 -6.86
CA ILE A 539 -2.44 -24.46 -6.31
C ILE A 539 -3.88 -24.95 -6.06
N ALA A 540 -4.48 -25.63 -7.04
CA ALA A 540 -5.84 -26.17 -6.90
C ALA A 540 -5.95 -27.18 -5.74
N THR A 541 -4.91 -28.00 -5.54
CA THR A 541 -4.84 -28.98 -4.44
C THR A 541 -4.83 -28.29 -3.07
N ILE A 542 -4.00 -27.25 -2.90
CA ILE A 542 -3.95 -26.48 -1.65
C ILE A 542 -5.26 -25.70 -1.44
N ALA A 543 -5.78 -25.06 -2.49
CA ALA A 543 -7.02 -24.29 -2.43
C ALA A 543 -8.23 -25.15 -2.00
N LYS A 544 -8.30 -26.40 -2.46
CA LYS A 544 -9.31 -27.36 -1.98
C LYS A 544 -9.20 -27.58 -0.46
N GLY A 545 -7.98 -27.70 0.07
CA GLY A 545 -7.69 -27.78 1.50
C GLY A 545 -8.08 -26.55 2.31
N MET A 546 -8.16 -25.38 1.66
CA MET A 546 -8.62 -24.11 2.24
C MET A 546 -10.13 -23.89 2.11
N LYS A 547 -10.90 -24.92 1.71
CA LYS A 547 -12.35 -24.84 1.47
C LYS A 547 -12.72 -23.94 0.27
N TRP A 548 -11.83 -23.74 -0.71
CA TRP A 548 -12.14 -23.03 -1.95
C TRP A 548 -12.70 -23.97 -3.02
N SER A 549 -13.58 -23.45 -3.86
CA SER A 549 -14.06 -24.11 -5.07
C SER A 549 -13.35 -23.52 -6.28
N CYS A 550 -12.54 -24.32 -6.96
CA CYS A 550 -11.74 -23.88 -8.10
C CYS A 550 -12.10 -24.65 -9.38
N ARG A 551 -12.00 -23.98 -10.53
CA ARG A 551 -12.06 -24.59 -11.86
C ARG A 551 -10.96 -24.05 -12.74
N LYS A 552 -10.38 -24.94 -13.56
CA LYS A 552 -9.31 -24.63 -14.52
C LYS A 552 -9.95 -24.21 -15.84
N GLU A 553 -9.44 -23.14 -16.42
CA GLU A 553 -9.94 -22.49 -17.64
C GLU A 553 -8.76 -22.19 -18.56
N ASP A 554 -9.04 -22.09 -19.85
CA ASP A 554 -8.06 -21.67 -20.85
C ASP A 554 -7.87 -20.15 -20.85
N THR A 555 -6.67 -19.74 -21.25
CA THR A 555 -6.38 -18.33 -21.52
C THR A 555 -7.10 -17.84 -22.77
N GLU A 556 -7.19 -16.53 -22.96
CA GLU A 556 -7.75 -15.89 -24.16
C GLU A 556 -7.06 -16.30 -25.46
N TYR A 557 -5.85 -16.86 -25.37
CA TYR A 557 -5.04 -17.32 -26.49
C TYR A 557 -4.98 -18.85 -26.61
N GLY A 558 -5.59 -19.60 -25.68
CA GLY A 558 -5.56 -21.07 -25.69
C GLY A 558 -4.17 -21.69 -25.53
N VAL A 559 -3.19 -20.95 -24.97
CA VAL A 559 -1.81 -21.43 -24.81
C VAL A 559 -1.75 -22.56 -23.77
N GLU A 560 -1.17 -23.71 -24.11
CA GLU A 560 -1.13 -24.87 -23.20
C GLU A 560 -0.25 -24.69 -21.96
N LYS A 561 0.85 -23.94 -22.10
CA LYS A 561 1.84 -23.73 -21.04
C LYS A 561 1.34 -22.84 -19.90
N GLU A 562 0.19 -22.21 -20.05
CA GLU A 562 -0.38 -21.26 -19.09
C GLU A 562 -1.88 -21.53 -18.95
N LYS A 563 -2.40 -21.59 -17.73
CA LYS A 563 -3.85 -21.78 -17.49
C LYS A 563 -4.34 -20.74 -16.49
N ILE A 564 -5.66 -20.56 -16.47
CA ILE A 564 -6.33 -19.71 -15.49
C ILE A 564 -7.06 -20.62 -14.52
N LEU A 565 -6.84 -20.42 -13.22
CA LEU A 565 -7.63 -21.02 -12.16
C LEU A 565 -8.58 -19.96 -11.62
N ILE A 566 -9.88 -20.23 -11.72
CA ILE A 566 -10.93 -19.39 -11.13
C ILE A 566 -11.39 -20.07 -9.84
N CYS A 567 -11.10 -19.45 -8.71
CA CYS A 567 -11.48 -19.94 -7.40
C CYS A 567 -12.52 -19.02 -6.74
N GLN A 568 -13.37 -19.61 -5.93
CA GLN A 568 -14.28 -18.89 -5.04
C GLN A 568 -14.15 -19.44 -3.62
N LYS A 569 -13.93 -18.54 -2.65
CA LYS A 569 -13.84 -18.90 -1.23
C LYS A 569 -15.24 -19.12 -0.67
N LYS A 570 -15.50 -20.26 -0.05
CA LYS A 570 -16.79 -20.52 0.61
C LYS A 570 -16.88 -19.79 1.94
N LEU A 571 -18.08 -19.31 2.28
CA LEU A 571 -18.39 -18.90 3.66
C LEU A 571 -18.50 -20.15 4.54
N TRP A 572 -17.79 -20.12 5.66
CA TRP A 572 -17.84 -21.13 6.72
C TRP A 572 -17.76 -20.43 8.07
N TYR A 573 -18.27 -21.07 9.12
CA TYR A 573 -18.23 -20.55 10.49
C TYR A 573 -17.42 -21.51 11.37
N SER A 574 -16.80 -20.99 12.43
CA SER A 574 -16.01 -21.82 13.33
C SER A 574 -16.88 -22.91 13.96
N SER A 575 -16.33 -24.12 14.00
CA SER A 575 -16.92 -25.25 14.73
C SER A 575 -16.90 -25.05 16.25
N LYS A 576 -16.03 -24.16 16.74
CA LYS A 576 -15.88 -23.82 18.16
C LYS A 576 -16.64 -22.53 18.44
N GLN A 577 -17.85 -22.64 19.01
CA GLN A 577 -18.61 -21.46 19.44
C GLN A 577 -17.82 -20.72 20.52
N SER A 578 -17.83 -19.39 20.45
CA SER A 578 -17.43 -18.54 21.57
C SER A 578 -18.28 -18.92 22.79
N SER A 579 -17.66 -19.48 23.82
CA SER A 579 -18.26 -19.52 25.16
C SER A 579 -18.29 -18.07 25.64
N ARG A 580 -19.40 -17.37 25.37
CA ARG A 580 -19.64 -16.01 25.85
C ARG A 580 -19.79 -16.00 27.37
#